data_AF-A0A165ZRE0-F1
#
_entry.id   AF-A0A165ZRE0-F1
#
_cell.length_a   1.000
_cell.length_b   1.000
_cell.length_c   1.000
_cell.angle_alpha   90.00
_cell.angle_beta   90.00
_cell.angle_gamma   90.00
#
_symmetry.space_group_name_H-M   'P 1'
#
loop_
_entity.id
_entity.type
_entity.pdbx_description
1 polymer ?
#
loop_
_entity_poly.entity_id
_entity_poly.type
_entity_poly.pdbx_seq_one_letter_code
_entity_poly.pdbx_strand_id
1 'polypeptide(L)'
;MPQPVSMPQAPRMPQAPSMPQAPTQMPQAPSMPQAPSMPQAPSMPQSEQAAWEQELQDRERRQQQPSPSASLPQSQPQPQTNEHPSLRELSDLRSRFARLSADFAVPEILEYTLQPARSMSNGLELIARLETGFLSYRSFTPSSVKSYTGPPLAFSAPNKPVHAYSESLVQMLGALDAVESGGDARVRDARKALAGDVEGEAGRVERWWKEAWVLRGGEAEVVKVRT
;
A
#
# COMPACT_ATOMS: atom_id res chain seq x y z
N MET A 1 21.11 -50.23 78.23
CA MET A 1 19.83 -49.75 77.65
C MET A 1 20.13 -49.14 76.29
N PRO A 2 19.54 -49.62 75.18
CA PRO A 2 19.79 -49.05 73.86
C PRO A 2 18.84 -47.87 73.58
N GLN A 3 19.36 -46.85 72.87
CA GLN A 3 18.64 -45.64 72.50
C GLN A 3 17.72 -45.88 71.27
N PRO A 4 16.58 -45.17 71.15
CA PRO A 4 15.69 -45.30 70.00
C PRO A 4 16.26 -44.61 68.75
N VAL A 5 16.11 -45.28 67.60
CA VAL A 5 16.48 -44.78 66.27
C VAL A 5 15.51 -43.67 65.85
N SER A 6 16.03 -42.48 65.53
CA SER A 6 15.25 -41.36 65.00
C SER A 6 14.95 -41.56 63.51
N MET A 7 13.68 -41.37 63.11
CA MET A 7 13.26 -41.38 61.70
C MET A 7 13.68 -40.08 60.98
N PRO A 8 13.92 -40.11 59.65
CA PRO A 8 14.29 -38.92 58.89
C PRO A 8 13.09 -37.99 58.67
N GLN A 9 13.27 -36.69 58.91
CA GLN A 9 12.26 -35.67 58.65
C GLN A 9 12.03 -35.48 57.14
N ALA A 10 10.76 -35.34 56.75
CA ALA A 10 10.36 -35.05 55.38
C ALA A 10 10.78 -33.62 54.94
N PRO A 11 11.05 -33.40 53.64
CA PRO A 11 11.45 -32.09 53.13
C PRO A 11 10.27 -31.11 53.21
N ARG A 12 10.51 -29.89 53.71
CA ARG A 12 9.52 -28.80 53.66
C ARG A 12 9.35 -28.31 52.23
N MET A 13 8.11 -28.18 51.77
CA MET A 13 7.79 -27.59 50.46
C MET A 13 8.11 -26.07 50.44
N PRO A 14 8.49 -25.50 49.29
CA PRO A 14 8.70 -24.06 49.18
C PRO A 14 7.36 -23.32 49.28
N GLN A 15 7.34 -22.20 49.99
CA GLN A 15 6.20 -21.27 49.97
C GLN A 15 6.09 -20.61 48.60
N ALA A 16 4.87 -20.52 48.08
CA ALA A 16 4.57 -19.81 46.85
C ALA A 16 4.82 -18.29 47.02
N PRO A 17 5.33 -17.59 46.01
CA PRO A 17 5.51 -16.14 46.08
C PRO A 17 4.16 -15.42 46.10
N SER A 18 4.02 -14.44 46.99
CA SER A 18 2.85 -13.55 47.05
C SER A 18 2.74 -12.71 45.76
N MET A 19 1.53 -12.58 45.22
CA MET A 19 1.25 -11.70 44.09
C MET A 19 1.42 -10.22 44.46
N PRO A 20 1.96 -9.38 43.56
CA PRO A 20 2.02 -7.94 43.78
C PRO A 20 0.60 -7.33 43.75
N GLN A 21 0.32 -6.46 44.72
CA GLN A 21 -0.93 -5.70 44.75
C GLN A 21 -0.98 -4.73 43.55
N ALA A 22 -2.12 -4.69 42.86
CA ALA A 22 -2.38 -3.73 41.80
C ALA A 22 -2.41 -2.30 42.36
N PRO A 23 -1.80 -1.31 41.69
CA PRO A 23 -1.84 0.08 42.14
C PRO A 23 -3.26 0.67 41.97
N THR A 24 -3.86 1.12 43.08
CA THR A 24 -5.17 1.78 43.15
C THR A 24 -5.12 3.26 42.75
N GLN A 25 -4.44 3.61 41.66
CA GLN A 25 -4.42 4.98 41.14
C GLN A 25 -4.81 4.94 39.66
N MET A 26 -6.07 5.23 39.38
CA MET A 26 -6.50 5.56 38.02
C MET A 26 -5.85 6.90 37.65
N PRO A 27 -5.14 7.00 36.51
CA PRO A 27 -4.73 8.29 35.99
C PRO A 27 -5.98 9.11 35.67
N GLN A 28 -6.06 10.33 36.20
CA GLN A 28 -7.07 11.29 35.73
C GLN A 28 -6.86 11.51 34.22
N ALA A 29 -7.92 11.35 33.45
CA ALA A 29 -7.90 11.64 32.03
C ALA A 29 -7.54 13.12 31.82
N PRO A 30 -6.59 13.45 30.94
CA PRO A 30 -6.32 14.84 30.59
C PRO A 30 -7.58 15.45 29.97
N SER A 31 -7.96 16.65 30.43
CA SER A 31 -9.04 17.43 29.83
C SER A 31 -8.78 17.61 28.33
N MET A 32 -9.81 17.36 27.50
CA MET A 32 -9.72 17.61 26.07
C MET A 32 -9.45 19.10 25.81
N PRO A 33 -8.54 19.45 24.88
CA PRO A 33 -8.41 20.81 24.40
C PRO A 33 -9.73 21.24 23.75
N GLN A 34 -10.18 22.47 24.03
CA GLN A 34 -11.31 23.06 23.33
C GLN A 34 -11.03 23.08 21.83
N ALA A 35 -12.01 22.64 21.04
CA ALA A 35 -11.92 22.72 19.58
C ALA A 35 -11.74 24.19 19.16
N PRO A 36 -10.80 24.50 18.27
CA PRO A 36 -10.70 25.84 17.70
C PRO A 36 -12.00 26.17 16.95
N SER A 37 -12.52 27.38 17.17
CA SER A 37 -13.65 27.91 16.40
C SER A 37 -13.35 27.82 14.90
N MET A 38 -14.32 27.34 14.11
CA MET A 38 -14.18 27.31 12.66
C MET A 38 -13.91 28.72 12.13
N PRO A 39 -12.96 28.90 11.19
CA PRO A 39 -12.84 30.15 10.47
C PRO A 39 -14.15 30.41 9.73
N GLN A 40 -14.67 31.64 9.82
CA GLN A 40 -15.79 32.05 8.99
C GLN A 40 -15.45 31.79 7.53
N ALA A 41 -16.36 31.14 6.81
CA ALA A 41 -16.21 30.95 5.38
C ALA A 41 -16.01 32.33 4.73
N PRO A 42 -15.03 32.49 3.84
CA PRO A 42 -14.87 33.74 3.10
C PRO A 42 -16.16 34.01 2.33
N SER A 43 -16.79 35.16 2.61
CA SER A 43 -17.89 35.64 1.79
C SER A 43 -17.40 35.77 0.35
N MET A 44 -18.02 35.01 -0.57
CA MET A 44 -17.72 35.15 -2.00
C MET A 44 -17.99 36.60 -2.44
N PRO A 45 -17.09 37.21 -3.25
CA PRO A 45 -17.34 38.52 -3.80
C PRO A 45 -18.59 38.46 -4.70
N GLN A 46 -19.42 39.50 -4.62
CA GLN A 46 -20.72 39.60 -5.31
C GLN A 46 -20.62 39.42 -6.84
N SER A 47 -19.43 39.59 -7.41
CA SER A 47 -19.10 39.32 -8.81
C SER A 47 -19.10 37.83 -9.17
N GLU A 48 -18.64 36.94 -8.28
CA GLU A 48 -18.75 35.49 -8.49
C GLU A 48 -20.20 35.04 -8.35
N GLN A 49 -21.00 35.75 -7.55
CA GLN A 49 -22.42 35.45 -7.43
C GLN A 49 -23.19 35.71 -8.73
N ALA A 50 -22.99 36.88 -9.33
CA ALA A 50 -23.60 37.22 -10.61
C ALA A 50 -23.18 36.27 -11.75
N ALA A 51 -21.95 35.74 -11.70
CA ALA A 51 -21.44 34.82 -12.71
C ALA A 51 -22.15 33.45 -12.68
N TRP A 52 -22.40 32.88 -11.49
CA TRP A 52 -23.11 31.60 -11.40
C TRP A 52 -24.59 31.74 -11.78
N GLU A 53 -25.19 32.90 -11.52
CA GLU A 53 -26.58 33.22 -11.86
C GLU A 53 -26.76 33.31 -13.38
N GLN A 54 -25.77 33.87 -14.09
CA GLN A 54 -25.74 33.88 -15.55
C GLN A 54 -25.56 32.49 -16.16
N GLU A 55 -24.68 31.67 -15.60
CA GLU A 55 -24.43 30.31 -16.11
C GLU A 55 -25.67 29.40 -15.96
N LEU A 56 -26.42 29.54 -14.85
CA LEU A 56 -27.69 28.84 -14.70
C LEU A 56 -28.73 29.28 -15.74
N GLN A 57 -28.84 30.58 -16.01
CA GLN A 57 -29.76 31.11 -17.02
C GLN A 57 -29.39 30.66 -18.45
N ASP A 58 -28.10 30.61 -18.80
CA ASP A 58 -27.65 30.11 -20.12
C ASP A 58 -27.95 28.61 -20.27
N ARG A 59 -27.71 27.83 -19.20
CA ARG A 59 -27.99 26.39 -19.17
C ARG A 59 -29.48 26.08 -19.31
N GLU A 60 -30.35 26.93 -18.78
CA GLU A 60 -31.79 26.80 -18.92
C GLU A 60 -32.27 27.21 -20.32
N ARG A 61 -31.67 28.25 -20.90
CA ARG A 61 -31.93 28.65 -22.30
C ARG A 61 -31.53 27.58 -23.31
N ARG A 62 -30.41 26.89 -23.10
CA ARG A 62 -29.96 25.78 -23.96
C ARG A 62 -30.89 24.58 -23.91
N GLN A 63 -31.57 24.35 -22.80
CA GLN A 63 -32.53 23.26 -22.64
C GLN A 63 -33.90 23.55 -23.29
N GLN A 64 -34.21 24.81 -23.59
CA GLN A 64 -35.50 25.22 -24.16
C GLN A 64 -35.48 25.48 -25.68
N GLN A 65 -34.33 25.33 -26.37
CA GLN A 65 -34.29 25.43 -27.82
C GLN A 65 -34.63 24.07 -28.49
N PRO A 66 -35.75 23.95 -29.22
CA PRO A 66 -35.97 22.79 -30.08
C PRO A 66 -34.98 22.83 -31.25
N SER A 67 -34.29 21.72 -31.48
CA SER A 67 -33.29 21.57 -32.53
C SER A 67 -33.93 21.69 -33.93
N PRO A 68 -33.47 22.60 -34.82
CA PRO A 68 -33.79 22.47 -36.24
C PRO A 68 -32.95 21.32 -36.83
N SER A 69 -33.65 20.36 -37.44
CA SER A 69 -33.03 19.26 -38.18
C SER A 69 -32.23 19.76 -39.39
N ALA A 70 -31.10 19.10 -39.59
CA ALA A 70 -30.42 18.78 -40.85
C ALA A 70 -30.01 19.93 -41.78
N SER A 71 -28.73 20.30 -41.72
CA SER A 71 -27.88 20.60 -42.89
C SER A 71 -26.39 20.59 -42.46
N LEU A 72 -25.63 19.56 -42.87
CA LEU A 72 -24.16 19.61 -42.95
C LEU A 72 -23.75 20.45 -44.18
N PRO A 73 -22.50 20.95 -44.33
CA PRO A 73 -21.30 20.65 -43.55
C PRO A 73 -20.57 21.91 -43.06
N GLN A 74 -20.36 22.04 -41.77
CA GLN A 74 -19.28 22.89 -41.28
C GLN A 74 -18.40 22.04 -40.39
N SER A 75 -17.18 21.84 -40.85
CA SER A 75 -16.02 21.52 -40.05
C SER A 75 -15.91 22.57 -38.94
N GLN A 76 -16.68 22.38 -37.88
CA GLN A 76 -16.35 22.98 -36.60
C GLN A 76 -14.95 22.45 -36.30
N PRO A 77 -13.95 23.32 -36.13
CA PRO A 77 -12.76 22.88 -35.44
C PRO A 77 -13.27 22.38 -34.10
N GLN A 78 -13.20 21.07 -33.87
CA GLN A 78 -13.27 20.57 -32.51
C GLN A 78 -12.33 21.48 -31.71
N PRO A 79 -12.73 21.99 -30.52
CA PRO A 79 -11.77 22.65 -29.66
C PRO A 79 -10.64 21.65 -29.52
N GLN A 80 -9.54 21.92 -30.22
CA GLN A 80 -8.31 21.17 -30.04
C GLN A 80 -8.01 21.50 -28.60
N THR A 81 -8.39 20.57 -27.72
CA THR A 81 -7.95 20.60 -26.34
C THR A 81 -6.45 20.68 -26.50
N ASN A 82 -5.89 21.86 -26.27
CA ASN A 82 -4.46 22.04 -26.06
C ASN A 82 -4.21 21.25 -24.77
N GLU A 83 -4.14 19.93 -24.92
CA GLU A 83 -3.83 19.02 -23.85
C GLU A 83 -2.42 19.39 -23.47
N HIS A 84 -2.29 19.90 -22.25
CA HIS A 84 -1.01 20.26 -21.68
C HIS A 84 -0.06 19.07 -21.87
N PRO A 85 1.16 19.25 -22.38
CA PRO A 85 2.06 18.15 -22.71
C PRO A 85 2.24 17.17 -21.52
N SER A 86 2.36 17.72 -20.31
CA SER A 86 2.41 16.92 -19.07
C SER A 86 1.16 16.07 -18.81
N LEU A 87 -0.05 16.52 -19.18
CA LEU A 87 -1.28 15.72 -19.04
C LEU A 87 -1.28 14.53 -19.99
N ARG A 88 -0.74 14.71 -21.20
CA ARG A 88 -0.56 13.62 -22.16
C ARG A 88 0.46 12.61 -21.65
N GLU A 89 1.60 13.08 -21.12
CA GLU A 89 2.60 12.21 -20.50
C GLU A 89 2.03 11.42 -19.31
N LEU A 90 1.23 12.05 -18.45
CA LEU A 90 0.54 11.36 -17.36
C LEU A 90 -0.47 10.32 -17.86
N SER A 91 -1.18 10.59 -18.97
CA SER A 91 -2.07 9.63 -19.62
C SER A 91 -1.31 8.40 -20.16
N ASP A 92 -0.14 8.65 -20.77
CA ASP A 92 0.74 7.58 -21.24
C ASP A 92 1.29 6.75 -20.08
N LEU A 93 1.72 7.39 -18.98
CA LEU A 93 2.16 6.71 -17.76
C LEU A 93 1.04 5.88 -17.14
N ARG A 94 -0.19 6.40 -17.10
CA ARG A 94 -1.37 5.67 -16.61
C ARG A 94 -1.65 4.43 -17.47
N SER A 95 -1.54 4.55 -18.78
CA SER A 95 -1.69 3.42 -19.70
C SER A 95 -0.60 2.37 -19.52
N ARG A 96 0.65 2.80 -19.28
CA ARG A 96 1.76 1.91 -18.95
C ARG A 96 1.52 1.19 -17.61
N PHE A 97 1.06 1.89 -16.59
CA PHE A 97 0.69 1.30 -15.30
C PHE A 97 -0.37 0.22 -15.46
N ALA A 98 -1.46 0.52 -16.17
CA ALA A 98 -2.54 -0.43 -16.39
C ALA A 98 -2.04 -1.72 -17.09
N ARG A 99 -1.18 -1.59 -18.11
CA ARG A 99 -0.58 -2.74 -18.80
C ARG A 99 0.35 -3.52 -17.88
N LEU A 100 1.26 -2.85 -17.18
CA LEU A 100 2.21 -3.48 -16.27
C LEU A 100 1.48 -4.29 -15.18
N SER A 101 0.41 -3.74 -14.61
CA SER A 101 -0.40 -4.42 -13.59
C SER A 101 -1.24 -5.57 -14.17
N ALA A 102 -1.71 -5.45 -15.41
CA ALA A 102 -2.39 -6.55 -16.10
C ALA A 102 -1.44 -7.71 -16.41
N ASP A 103 -0.24 -7.40 -16.88
CA ASP A 103 0.77 -8.37 -17.33
C ASP A 103 1.58 -8.99 -16.17
N PHE A 104 1.40 -8.52 -14.94
CA PHE A 104 2.08 -9.08 -13.78
C PHE A 104 1.77 -10.58 -13.61
N ALA A 105 2.79 -11.41 -13.85
CA ALA A 105 2.74 -12.85 -13.70
C ALA A 105 3.02 -13.23 -12.24
N VAL A 106 1.95 -13.62 -11.53
CA VAL A 106 2.04 -14.05 -10.13
C VAL A 106 2.78 -15.40 -10.09
N PRO A 107 3.91 -15.50 -9.35
CA PRO A 107 4.65 -16.76 -9.29
C PRO A 107 3.88 -17.78 -8.47
N GLU A 108 3.90 -19.04 -8.91
CA GLU A 108 3.31 -20.18 -8.19
C GLU A 108 4.09 -20.52 -6.92
N ILE A 109 5.38 -20.19 -6.88
CA ILE A 109 6.28 -20.46 -5.76
C ILE A 109 7.05 -19.18 -5.43
N LEU A 110 7.04 -18.80 -4.16
CA LEU A 110 7.91 -17.76 -3.61
C LEU A 110 9.07 -18.40 -2.85
N GLU A 111 10.27 -17.88 -3.11
CA GLU A 111 11.48 -18.29 -2.40
C GLU A 111 11.94 -17.22 -1.41
N TYR A 112 12.33 -17.61 -0.20
CA TYR A 112 12.77 -16.69 0.85
C TYR A 112 14.17 -17.05 1.33
N THR A 113 15.02 -16.05 1.57
CA THR A 113 16.38 -16.28 2.06
C THR A 113 16.36 -16.39 3.58
N LEU A 114 16.40 -17.61 4.11
CA LEU A 114 16.51 -17.84 5.55
C LEU A 114 17.91 -17.53 6.07
N GLN A 115 18.93 -17.98 5.33
CA GLN A 115 20.33 -17.70 5.64
C GLN A 115 21.10 -17.46 4.34
N PRO A 116 21.74 -16.30 4.16
CA PRO A 116 22.53 -16.00 2.97
C PRO A 116 23.87 -16.75 3.01
N ALA A 117 24.51 -16.96 1.85
CA ALA A 117 25.75 -17.75 1.75
C ALA A 117 26.88 -17.18 2.60
N ARG A 118 26.94 -15.85 2.69
CA ARG A 118 27.90 -15.11 3.53
C ARG A 118 27.83 -15.47 5.02
N SER A 119 26.70 -16.00 5.49
CA SER A 119 26.49 -16.39 6.88
C SER A 119 26.82 -17.86 7.13
N MET A 120 26.95 -18.69 6.10
CA MET A 120 27.23 -20.12 6.24
C MET A 120 28.66 -20.47 5.84
N SER A 121 29.34 -21.30 6.64
CA SER A 121 30.72 -21.73 6.39
C SER A 121 30.89 -22.63 5.16
N ASN A 122 29.79 -23.20 4.66
CA ASN A 122 29.77 -24.03 3.46
C ASN A 122 29.55 -23.23 2.16
N GLY A 123 29.33 -21.91 2.25
CA GLY A 123 29.02 -21.05 1.10
C GLY A 123 27.69 -21.37 0.41
N LEU A 124 26.80 -22.14 1.04
CA LEU A 124 25.46 -22.42 0.54
C LEU A 124 24.46 -21.40 1.11
N GLU A 125 23.38 -21.16 0.39
CA GLU A 125 22.22 -20.40 0.87
C GLU A 125 21.15 -21.35 1.38
N LEU A 126 20.44 -20.96 2.43
CA LEU A 126 19.27 -21.66 2.91
C LEU A 126 18.04 -20.91 2.43
N ILE A 127 17.28 -21.54 1.53
CA ILE A 127 16.10 -20.99 0.89
C ILE A 127 14.85 -21.74 1.37
N ALA A 128 13.80 -21.01 1.71
CA ALA A 128 12.48 -21.57 1.96
C ALA A 128 11.59 -21.38 0.73
N ARG A 129 10.98 -22.46 0.22
CA ARG A 129 10.06 -22.45 -0.91
C ARG A 129 8.62 -22.54 -0.41
N LEU A 130 7.77 -21.68 -0.93
CA LEU A 130 6.38 -21.58 -0.52
C LEU A 130 5.46 -21.47 -1.72
N GLU A 131 4.52 -22.41 -1.86
CA GLU A 131 3.49 -22.33 -2.90
C GLU A 131 2.50 -21.19 -2.61
N THR A 132 2.08 -20.43 -3.62
CA THR A 132 1.22 -19.25 -3.45
C THR A 132 -0.25 -19.49 -3.74
N GLY A 133 -0.64 -20.71 -4.17
CA GLY A 133 -2.01 -21.03 -4.59
C GLY A 133 -3.07 -20.77 -3.52
N PHE A 134 -2.69 -20.72 -2.25
CA PHE A 134 -3.58 -20.41 -1.13
C PHE A 134 -3.89 -18.90 -0.98
N LEU A 135 -3.09 -18.01 -1.60
CA LEU A 135 -3.21 -16.56 -1.48
C LEU A 135 -3.22 -15.90 -2.87
N SER A 136 -4.41 -15.76 -3.44
CA SER A 136 -4.60 -15.08 -4.72
C SER A 136 -4.19 -13.61 -4.66
N TYR A 137 -3.20 -13.22 -5.47
CA TYR A 137 -2.76 -11.83 -5.58
C TYR A 137 -3.87 -10.89 -6.08
N ARG A 138 -4.65 -11.32 -7.10
CA ARG A 138 -5.67 -10.48 -7.76
C ARG A 138 -6.78 -10.03 -6.82
N SER A 139 -7.16 -10.90 -5.87
CA SER A 139 -8.18 -10.61 -4.85
C SER A 139 -7.57 -10.27 -3.48
N PHE A 140 -6.24 -10.19 -3.38
CA PHE A 140 -5.58 -9.84 -2.13
C PHE A 140 -5.89 -8.40 -1.76
N THR A 141 -6.49 -8.23 -0.60
CA THR A 141 -6.63 -6.95 0.09
C THR A 141 -5.65 -6.93 1.26
N PRO A 142 -4.77 -5.92 1.36
CA PRO A 142 -3.82 -5.85 2.46
C PRO A 142 -4.57 -5.72 3.79
N SER A 143 -4.38 -6.70 4.67
CA SER A 143 -4.85 -6.60 6.05
C SER A 143 -4.05 -5.51 6.79
N SER A 144 -4.63 -4.93 7.85
CA SER A 144 -3.92 -4.04 8.76
C SER A 144 -2.97 -4.87 9.64
N VAL A 145 -1.93 -5.43 9.04
CA VAL A 145 -1.01 -6.37 9.70
C VAL A 145 0.19 -5.68 10.33
N LYS A 146 0.63 -6.29 11.44
CA LYS A 146 1.80 -5.99 12.26
C LYS A 146 3.08 -5.92 11.41
N SER A 147 4.08 -5.19 11.91
CA SER A 147 5.42 -5.11 11.30
C SER A 147 5.95 -6.49 10.92
N TYR A 148 6.37 -6.65 9.65
CA TYR A 148 6.92 -7.90 9.15
C TYR A 148 8.31 -8.17 9.75
N THR A 149 8.49 -9.35 10.34
CA THR A 149 9.76 -9.81 10.93
C THR A 149 10.28 -11.11 10.29
N GLY A 150 9.78 -11.47 9.12
CA GLY A 150 10.19 -12.67 8.40
C GLY A 150 11.44 -12.48 7.52
N PRO A 151 11.90 -13.55 6.85
CA PRO A 151 13.03 -13.53 5.94
C PRO A 151 12.73 -12.70 4.68
N PRO A 152 13.73 -12.05 4.07
CA PRO A 152 13.52 -11.34 2.82
C PRO A 152 13.21 -12.31 1.66
N LEU A 153 12.50 -11.80 0.66
CA LEU A 153 12.29 -12.50 -0.60
C LEU A 153 13.63 -12.74 -1.31
N ALA A 154 13.89 -13.97 -1.74
CA ALA A 154 15.16 -14.35 -2.37
C ALA A 154 15.31 -13.73 -3.78
N PHE A 155 16.55 -13.45 -4.18
CA PHE A 155 16.88 -13.05 -5.56
C PHE A 155 17.08 -14.29 -6.43
N SER A 156 15.99 -14.94 -6.81
CA SER A 156 16.00 -16.19 -7.56
C SER A 156 15.08 -16.16 -8.79
N ALA A 157 15.23 -17.14 -9.67
CA ALA A 157 14.46 -17.21 -10.91
C ALA A 157 12.94 -17.26 -10.70
N PRO A 158 12.38 -18.04 -9.74
CA PRO A 158 10.94 -18.03 -9.45
C PRO A 158 10.41 -16.65 -9.02
N ASN A 159 11.21 -15.89 -8.28
CA ASN A 159 10.84 -14.56 -7.78
C ASN A 159 11.08 -13.43 -8.79
N LYS A 160 11.70 -13.72 -9.93
CA LYS A 160 12.03 -12.73 -10.97
C LYS A 160 10.82 -11.86 -11.36
N PRO A 161 9.60 -12.39 -11.58
CA PRO A 161 8.44 -11.56 -11.90
C PRO A 161 8.11 -10.53 -10.83
N VAL A 162 8.23 -10.91 -9.54
CA VAL A 162 7.94 -10.02 -8.40
C VAL A 162 8.97 -8.88 -8.35
N HIS A 163 10.25 -9.21 -8.45
CA HIS A 163 11.32 -8.21 -8.44
C HIS A 163 11.24 -7.27 -9.65
N ALA A 164 11.05 -7.82 -10.86
CA ALA A 164 10.93 -7.02 -12.08
C ALA A 164 9.71 -6.09 -12.03
N TYR A 165 8.58 -6.56 -11.50
CA TYR A 165 7.39 -5.73 -11.34
C TYR A 165 7.59 -4.63 -10.31
N SER A 166 8.19 -4.98 -9.15
CA SER A 166 8.50 -4.02 -8.08
C SER A 166 9.46 -2.94 -8.57
N GLU A 167 10.51 -3.32 -9.31
CA GLU A 167 11.44 -2.38 -9.94
C GLU A 167 10.74 -1.48 -10.97
N SER A 168 9.88 -2.04 -11.82
CA SER A 168 9.12 -1.25 -12.81
C SER A 168 8.20 -0.23 -12.15
N LEU A 169 7.60 -0.54 -11.00
CA LEU A 169 6.80 0.40 -10.21
C LEU A 169 7.66 1.54 -9.65
N VAL A 170 8.85 1.24 -9.13
CA VAL A 170 9.80 2.25 -8.64
C VAL A 170 10.28 3.16 -9.78
N GLN A 171 10.61 2.59 -10.95
CA GLN A 171 10.97 3.37 -12.13
C GLN A 171 9.82 4.28 -12.58
N MET A 172 8.57 3.81 -12.46
CA MET A 172 7.39 4.62 -12.78
C MET A 172 7.19 5.78 -11.81
N LEU A 173 7.42 5.59 -10.51
CA LEU A 173 7.41 6.69 -9.53
C LEU A 173 8.46 7.75 -9.88
N GLY A 174 9.68 7.32 -10.23
CA GLY A 174 10.72 8.25 -10.69
C GLY A 174 10.32 9.00 -11.97
N ALA A 175 9.63 8.34 -12.90
CA ALA A 175 9.10 8.99 -14.10
C ALA A 175 7.98 9.99 -13.78
N LEU A 176 7.11 9.68 -12.80
CA LEU A 176 6.06 10.59 -12.34
C LEU A 176 6.65 11.84 -11.70
N ASP A 177 7.67 11.70 -10.85
CA ASP A 177 8.35 12.82 -10.19
C ASP A 177 9.02 13.77 -11.19
N ALA A 178 9.51 13.22 -12.30
CA ALA A 178 10.10 14.01 -13.39
C ALA A 178 9.09 14.83 -14.19
N VAL A 179 7.78 14.50 -14.14
CA VAL A 179 6.76 15.26 -14.88
C VAL A 179 6.59 16.64 -14.25
N GLU A 180 6.99 17.67 -14.99
CA GLU A 180 6.85 19.06 -14.55
C GLU A 180 5.39 19.53 -14.67
N SER A 181 4.88 20.15 -13.60
CA SER A 181 3.51 20.65 -13.58
C SER A 181 3.35 22.05 -14.15
N GLY A 182 4.43 22.82 -14.32
CA GLY A 182 4.38 24.20 -14.83
C GLY A 182 3.47 25.14 -14.02
N GLY A 183 3.14 24.79 -12.77
CA GLY A 183 2.14 25.48 -11.96
C GLY A 183 0.68 25.07 -12.18
N ASP A 184 0.35 24.23 -13.18
CA ASP A 184 -1.01 23.73 -13.42
C ASP A 184 -1.45 22.80 -12.27
N ALA A 185 -2.54 23.16 -11.60
CA ALA A 185 -3.12 22.38 -10.51
C ALA A 185 -3.60 21.00 -10.99
N ARG A 186 -4.17 20.90 -12.20
CA ARG A 186 -4.67 19.65 -12.75
C ARG A 186 -3.56 18.63 -12.97
N VAL A 187 -2.38 19.11 -13.40
CA VAL A 187 -1.21 18.25 -13.58
C VAL A 187 -0.71 17.74 -12.22
N ARG A 188 -0.67 18.61 -11.20
CA ARG A 188 -0.27 18.20 -9.84
C ARG A 188 -1.23 17.18 -9.24
N ASP A 189 -2.54 17.42 -9.36
CA ASP A 189 -3.57 16.53 -8.83
C ASP A 189 -3.57 15.19 -9.56
N ALA A 190 -3.46 15.19 -10.89
CA ALA A 190 -3.37 13.97 -11.69
C ALA A 190 -2.09 13.18 -11.39
N ARG A 191 -0.93 13.85 -11.25
CA ARG A 191 0.33 13.21 -10.86
C ARG A 191 0.22 12.59 -9.48
N LYS A 192 -0.34 13.31 -8.50
CA LYS A 192 -0.53 12.82 -7.13
C LYS A 192 -1.46 11.61 -7.09
N ALA A 193 -2.57 11.64 -7.83
CA ALA A 193 -3.50 10.52 -7.91
C ALA A 193 -2.81 9.27 -8.47
N LEU A 194 -2.11 9.40 -9.60
CA LEU A 194 -1.41 8.29 -10.23
C LEU A 194 -0.24 7.77 -9.38
N ALA A 195 0.52 8.66 -8.72
CA ALA A 195 1.56 8.25 -7.78
C ALA A 195 0.98 7.44 -6.62
N GLY A 196 -0.15 7.88 -6.05
CA GLY A 196 -0.85 7.13 -5.00
C GLY A 196 -1.31 5.74 -5.45
N ASP A 197 -1.80 5.61 -6.69
CA ASP A 197 -2.17 4.31 -7.26
C ASP A 197 -0.94 3.38 -7.40
N VAL A 198 0.18 3.91 -7.90
CA VAL A 198 1.44 3.15 -8.10
C VAL A 198 2.07 2.76 -6.76
N GLU A 199 2.12 3.66 -5.78
CA GLU A 199 2.57 3.39 -4.41
C GLU A 199 1.68 2.35 -3.72
N GLY A 200 0.36 2.47 -3.93
CA GLY A 200 -0.63 1.53 -3.42
C GLY A 200 -0.38 0.12 -3.94
N GLU A 201 -0.14 -0.02 -5.24
CA GLU A 201 0.18 -1.31 -5.88
C GLU A 201 1.56 -1.84 -5.48
N ALA A 202 2.58 -0.98 -5.40
CA ALA A 202 3.91 -1.38 -4.92
C ALA A 202 3.83 -1.93 -3.48
N GLY A 203 3.10 -1.23 -2.61
CA GLY A 203 2.83 -1.70 -1.25
C GLY A 203 1.95 -2.95 -1.21
N ARG A 204 1.08 -3.17 -2.19
CA ARG A 204 0.25 -4.37 -2.29
C ARG A 204 1.09 -5.60 -2.65
N VAL A 205 1.94 -5.50 -3.68
CA VAL A 205 2.91 -6.55 -4.04
C VAL A 205 3.76 -6.90 -2.83
N GLU A 206 4.27 -5.89 -2.14
CA GLU A 206 5.14 -6.10 -0.98
C GLU A 206 4.42 -6.80 0.17
N ARG A 207 3.22 -6.35 0.51
CA ARG A 207 2.41 -6.96 1.57
C ARG A 207 1.95 -8.37 1.20
N TRP A 208 1.67 -8.65 -0.07
CA TRP A 208 1.21 -9.95 -0.51
C TRP A 208 2.23 -11.05 -0.24
N TRP A 209 3.49 -10.86 -0.66
CA TRP A 209 4.51 -11.87 -0.40
C TRP A 209 4.84 -11.96 1.10
N LYS A 210 4.81 -10.84 1.83
CA LYS A 210 4.96 -10.86 3.30
C LYS A 210 3.85 -11.66 3.99
N GLU A 211 2.60 -11.46 3.56
CA GLU A 211 1.45 -12.17 4.10
C GLU A 211 1.50 -13.66 3.79
N ALA A 212 1.94 -14.04 2.58
CA ALA A 212 2.16 -15.45 2.23
C ALA A 212 3.10 -16.12 3.26
N TRP A 213 4.21 -15.45 3.60
CA TRP A 213 5.11 -15.93 4.64
C TRP A 213 4.46 -15.98 6.03
N VAL A 214 3.70 -14.96 6.42
CA VAL A 214 3.03 -14.94 7.74
C VAL A 214 2.04 -16.10 7.87
N LEU A 215 1.30 -16.41 6.81
CA LEU A 215 0.28 -17.45 6.81
C LEU A 215 0.87 -18.87 6.82
N ARG A 216 1.92 -19.11 6.02
CA ARG A 216 2.43 -20.48 5.77
C ARG A 216 3.95 -20.62 5.75
N GLY A 217 4.70 -19.62 6.19
CA GLY A 217 6.16 -19.69 6.25
C GLY A 217 6.71 -20.83 7.11
N GLY A 218 5.94 -21.29 8.12
CA GLY A 218 6.28 -22.48 8.91
C GLY A 218 6.09 -23.82 8.19
N GLU A 219 5.35 -23.84 7.08
CA GLU A 219 5.12 -25.02 6.24
C GLU A 219 6.06 -25.05 5.02
N ALA A 220 6.93 -24.04 4.86
CA ALA A 220 7.78 -23.89 3.69
C ALA A 220 8.84 -25.00 3.60
N GLU A 221 9.09 -25.47 2.37
CA GLU A 221 10.13 -26.46 2.11
C GLU A 221 11.51 -25.78 2.18
N VAL A 222 12.37 -26.25 3.08
CA VAL A 222 13.71 -25.66 3.26
C VAL A 222 14.75 -26.42 2.44
N VAL A 223 15.38 -25.71 1.50
CA VAL A 223 16.37 -26.25 0.56
C VAL A 223 17.69 -25.53 0.73
N LYS A 224 18.81 -26.28 0.64
CA LYS A 224 20.15 -25.72 0.54
C LYS A 224 20.52 -25.55 -0.92
N VAL A 225 20.84 -24.32 -1.33
CA VAL A 225 21.15 -23.99 -2.71
C VAL A 225 22.57 -23.44 -2.78
N ARG A 226 23.31 -23.79 -3.83
CA ARG A 226 24.60 -23.18 -4.12
C ARG A 226 24.36 -22.03 -5.08
N THR A 227 24.75 -20.83 -4.67
CA THR A 227 24.69 -19.61 -5.48
C THR A 227 25.99 -19.43 -6.25
#